data_AF-A0A8T3V4J6-F1
#
_entry.id   AF-A0A8T3V4J6-F1
#
_cell.length_a   1.000
_cell.length_b   1.000
_cell.length_c   1.000
_cell.angle_alpha   90.00
_cell.angle_beta   90.00
_cell.angle_gamma   90.00
#
_symmetry.space_group_name_H-M   'P 1'
#
loop_
_entity.id
_entity.type
_entity.pdbx_description
1 polymer ?
#
loop_
_entity_poly.entity_id
_entity_poly.type
_entity_poly.pdbx_seq_one_letter_code
_entity_poly.pdbx_strand_id
1 'polypeptide(L)'
;MKGCYCLTIHLNNTKRIKVGKLGNINFKKGYYVYVGSAMNSLESRIKRHLSDEKKLHWHIDYLLKKTKITCIIYNENKKVECELSKFLATKTEGVKNFGCSDCECESHLYYFKNRNEAIESVENAYKSIAMDFEYFKI
;
A
#
# COMPACT_ATOMS: atom_id res chain seq x y z
N MET A 1 -2.85 14.85 -11.57
CA MET A 1 -3.62 14.94 -10.29
C MET A 1 -2.74 14.42 -9.16
N LYS A 2 -2.77 15.07 -7.99
CA LYS A 2 -2.02 14.63 -6.79
C LYS A 2 -2.99 13.92 -5.86
N GLY A 3 -2.52 13.01 -5.00
CA GLY A 3 -3.43 12.31 -4.11
C GLY A 3 -2.78 11.17 -3.34
N CYS A 4 -3.63 10.41 -2.65
CA CYS A 4 -3.30 9.19 -1.94
C CYS A 4 -3.89 7.97 -2.67
N TYR A 5 -3.21 6.83 -2.57
CA TYR A 5 -3.68 5.56 -3.10
C TYR A 5 -3.36 4.42 -2.12
N CYS A 6 -4.21 3.41 -2.16
CA CYS A 6 -4.08 2.15 -1.42
C CYS A 6 -3.99 1.01 -2.43
N LEU A 7 -2.92 0.23 -2.40
CA LEU A 7 -2.75 -0.96 -3.23
C LEU A 7 -3.11 -2.20 -2.41
N THR A 8 -4.10 -2.97 -2.85
CA THR A 8 -4.36 -4.32 -2.31
C THR A 8 -3.57 -5.35 -3.09
N ILE A 9 -2.60 -5.98 -2.44
CA ILE A 9 -1.56 -6.80 -3.05
C ILE A 9 -1.70 -8.24 -2.55
N HIS A 10 -1.74 -9.21 -3.46
CA HIS A 10 -1.80 -10.62 -3.13
C HIS A 10 -0.42 -11.29 -3.25
N LEU A 11 0.01 -11.93 -2.16
CA LEU A 11 1.16 -12.81 -2.11
C LEU A 11 0.68 -14.27 -1.97
N ASN A 12 0.91 -15.07 -3.02
CA ASN A 12 0.38 -16.42 -3.15
C ASN A 12 1.08 -17.49 -2.27
N ASN A 13 2.29 -17.22 -1.78
CA ASN A 13 3.02 -18.07 -0.84
C ASN A 13 3.97 -17.25 0.04
N THR A 14 4.22 -17.71 1.26
CA THR A 14 5.17 -17.09 2.19
C THR A 14 6.55 -17.00 1.56
N LYS A 15 7.19 -15.83 1.59
CA LYS A 15 8.50 -15.57 0.97
C LYS A 15 9.35 -14.66 1.83
N ARG A 16 10.66 -14.93 1.83
CA ARG A 16 11.67 -13.98 2.29
C ARG A 16 12.10 -13.10 1.13
N ILE A 17 11.92 -11.79 1.25
CA ILE A 17 12.20 -10.81 0.19
C ILE A 17 13.22 -9.80 0.71
N LYS A 18 14.28 -9.53 -0.06
CA LYS A 18 15.22 -8.44 0.22
C LYS A 18 14.62 -7.12 -0.25
N VAL A 19 14.35 -6.20 0.68
CA VAL A 19 13.69 -4.91 0.44
C VAL A 19 14.67 -3.77 0.67
N GLY A 20 15.42 -3.38 -0.36
CA GLY A 20 16.33 -2.24 -0.31
C GLY A 20 17.20 -2.20 0.97
N LYS A 21 17.14 -1.06 1.68
CA LYS A 21 17.84 -0.84 2.95
C LYS A 21 17.23 -1.56 4.17
N LEU A 22 15.98 -2.02 4.08
CA LEU A 22 15.32 -2.79 5.16
C LEU A 22 15.85 -4.22 5.27
N GLY A 23 16.67 -4.67 4.31
CA GLY A 23 17.24 -6.01 4.34
C GLY A 23 16.20 -7.09 4.03
N ASN A 24 16.33 -8.26 4.65
CA ASN A 24 15.45 -9.39 4.37
C ASN A 24 14.23 -9.39 5.29
N ILE A 25 13.03 -9.38 4.70
CA ILE A 25 11.75 -9.43 5.42
C ILE A 25 11.01 -10.71 5.04
N ASN A 26 10.40 -11.37 6.04
CA ASN A 26 9.54 -12.53 5.82
C ASN A 26 8.10 -12.07 5.65
N PHE A 27 7.55 -12.25 4.44
CA PHE A 27 6.16 -11.97 4.12
C PHE A 27 5.35 -13.27 4.17
N LYS A 28 4.25 -13.26 4.92
CA LYS A 28 3.28 -14.36 5.02
C LYS A 28 2.43 -14.41 3.75
N LYS A 29 2.02 -15.62 3.32
CA LYS A 29 0.97 -15.76 2.31
C LYS A 29 -0.28 -15.00 2.74
N GLY A 30 -0.86 -14.20 1.85
CA GLY A 30 -2.08 -13.44 2.12
C GLY A 30 -2.14 -12.16 1.31
N TYR A 31 -2.86 -11.18 1.85
CA TYR A 31 -3.06 -9.88 1.25
C TYR A 31 -2.32 -8.81 2.04
N TYR A 32 -1.93 -7.75 1.33
CA TYR A 32 -1.29 -6.60 1.92
C TYR A 32 -1.95 -5.33 1.40
N VAL A 33 -2.14 -4.34 2.27
CA VAL A 33 -2.52 -2.98 1.86
C VAL A 33 -1.32 -2.09 2.00
N TYR A 34 -0.89 -1.49 0.90
CA TYR A 34 0.13 -0.44 0.90
C TYR A 34 -0.53 0.93 0.72
N VAL A 35 -0.26 1.86 1.63
CA VAL A 35 -0.71 3.26 1.54
C VAL A 35 0.44 4.12 1.01
N GLY A 36 0.16 4.97 0.02
CA GLY A 36 1.16 5.90 -0.50
C GLY A 36 0.53 7.14 -1.11
N SER A 37 1.32 8.22 -1.22
CA SER A 37 0.91 9.42 -1.95
C SER A 37 1.69 9.66 -3.25
N ALA A 38 1.14 10.52 -4.09
CA ALA A 38 1.72 10.97 -5.34
C ALA A 38 1.70 12.50 -5.42
N MET A 39 2.88 13.13 -5.38
CA MET A 39 3.04 14.60 -5.40
C MET A 39 2.99 15.23 -6.78
N ASN A 40 3.10 14.44 -7.86
CA ASN A 40 3.10 14.93 -9.24
C ASN A 40 1.87 14.42 -9.98
N SER A 41 1.80 13.11 -10.16
CA SER A 41 0.70 12.43 -10.84
C SER A 41 0.39 11.09 -10.18
N LEU A 42 -0.83 10.98 -9.65
CA LEU A 42 -1.40 9.76 -9.09
C LEU A 42 -1.44 8.65 -10.14
N GLU A 43 -1.98 8.95 -11.31
CA GLU A 43 -2.08 8.01 -12.42
C GLU A 43 -0.69 7.50 -12.84
N SER A 44 0.29 8.39 -13.01
CA SER A 44 1.66 7.97 -13.38
C SER A 44 2.31 7.14 -12.28
N ARG A 45 2.03 7.43 -10.99
CA ARG A 45 2.52 6.65 -9.86
C ARG A 45 1.90 5.25 -9.83
N ILE A 46 0.59 5.15 -10.03
CA ILE A 46 -0.16 3.89 -10.11
C ILE A 46 0.31 3.07 -11.32
N LYS A 47 0.41 3.67 -12.51
CA LYS A 47 0.94 3.03 -13.72
C LYS A 47 2.36 2.50 -13.52
N ARG A 48 3.22 3.26 -12.83
CA ARG A 48 4.54 2.77 -12.43
C ARG A 48 4.44 1.54 -11.54
N HIS A 49 3.53 1.49 -10.56
CA HIS A 49 3.33 0.32 -9.69
C HIS A 49 2.81 -0.90 -10.46
N LEU A 50 2.01 -0.69 -11.50
CA LEU A 50 1.51 -1.74 -12.39
C LEU A 50 2.57 -2.24 -13.40
N SER A 51 3.55 -1.43 -13.77
CA SER A 51 4.57 -1.79 -14.76
C SER A 51 5.55 -2.86 -14.25
N ASP A 52 5.79 -3.92 -15.00
CA ASP A 52 6.80 -4.92 -14.64
C ASP A 52 8.25 -4.41 -14.80
N GLU A 53 8.48 -3.50 -15.74
CA GLU A 53 9.79 -2.98 -16.09
C GLU A 53 10.06 -1.63 -15.44
N LYS A 54 10.76 -1.66 -14.30
CA LYS A 54 11.14 -0.46 -13.55
C LYS A 54 12.38 -0.69 -12.71
N LYS A 55 13.17 0.38 -12.53
CA LYS A 55 14.21 0.43 -11.49
C LYS A 55 13.53 0.38 -10.12
N LEU A 56 14.01 -0.49 -9.22
CA LEU A 56 13.49 -0.60 -7.87
C LEU A 56 14.00 0.59 -7.05
N HIS A 57 13.08 1.43 -6.58
CA HIS A 57 13.42 2.65 -5.83
C HIS A 57 12.71 2.68 -4.48
N TRP A 58 11.40 2.43 -4.43
CA TRP A 58 10.64 2.38 -3.18
C TRP A 58 10.58 0.97 -2.61
N HIS A 59 10.39 0.83 -1.30
CA HIS A 59 10.25 -0.47 -0.65
C HIS A 59 9.16 -1.34 -1.31
N ILE A 60 8.04 -0.71 -1.70
CA ILE A 60 6.94 -1.39 -2.37
C ILE A 60 7.33 -2.01 -3.72
N ASP A 61 8.28 -1.41 -4.45
CA ASP A 61 8.74 -1.92 -5.74
C ASP A 61 9.32 -3.35 -5.61
N TYR A 62 10.01 -3.65 -4.50
CA TYR A 62 10.59 -4.97 -4.23
C TYR A 62 9.53 -6.03 -3.96
N LEU A 63 8.47 -5.67 -3.24
CA LEU A 63 7.35 -6.57 -2.96
C LEU A 63 6.56 -6.84 -4.24
N LEU A 64 6.25 -5.80 -5.02
CA LEU A 64 5.47 -5.90 -6.26
C LEU A 64 6.11 -6.82 -7.31
N LYS A 65 7.44 -6.98 -7.32
CA LYS A 65 8.13 -7.96 -8.17
C LYS A 65 7.78 -9.42 -7.88
N LYS A 66 7.15 -9.72 -6.74
CA LYS A 66 6.87 -11.09 -6.26
C LYS A 66 5.38 -11.33 -5.98
N THR A 67 4.52 -10.36 -6.29
CA THR A 67 3.10 -10.32 -5.93
C THR A 67 2.25 -9.80 -7.10
N LYS A 68 0.93 -9.74 -6.90
CA LYS A 68 -0.01 -9.15 -7.86
C LYS A 68 -0.87 -8.09 -7.18
N ILE A 69 -1.09 -6.95 -7.83
CA ILE A 69 -2.09 -5.97 -7.38
C ILE A 69 -3.47 -6.48 -7.78
N THR A 70 -4.42 -6.43 -6.86
CA THR A 70 -5.78 -6.98 -7.02
C THR A 70 -6.89 -5.93 -6.84
N CYS A 71 -6.55 -4.77 -6.30
CA CYS A 71 -7.43 -3.62 -6.14
C CYS A 71 -6.57 -2.38 -5.92
N ILE A 72 -7.05 -1.23 -6.40
CA ILE A 72 -6.45 0.07 -6.17
C ILE A 72 -7.57 1.04 -5.84
N ILE A 73 -7.50 1.64 -4.64
CA ILE A 73 -8.42 2.68 -4.20
C ILE A 73 -7.63 3.97 -4.07
N TYR A 74 -8.17 5.09 -4.54
CA TYR A 74 -7.50 6.38 -4.45
C TYR A 74 -8.42 7.53 -4.07
N ASN A 75 -7.79 8.63 -3.69
CA ASN A 75 -8.44 9.91 -3.43
C ASN A 75 -7.47 11.05 -3.80
N GLU A 76 -8.00 12.19 -4.25
CA GLU A 76 -7.21 13.34 -4.72
C GLU A 76 -6.65 14.24 -3.60
N ASN A 77 -6.78 13.82 -2.34
CA ASN A 77 -6.23 14.52 -1.19
C ASN A 77 -4.99 13.80 -0.67
N LYS A 78 -3.81 14.39 -0.86
CA LYS A 78 -2.57 13.80 -0.35
C LYS A 78 -2.48 13.76 1.19
N LYS A 79 -3.21 14.64 1.89
CA LYS A 79 -3.06 14.83 3.34
C LYS A 79 -3.58 13.64 4.15
N VAL A 80 -4.30 12.73 3.50
CA VAL A 80 -4.95 11.59 4.14
C VAL A 80 -4.04 10.36 4.28
N GLU A 81 -2.86 10.33 3.64
CA GLU A 81 -1.95 9.17 3.65
C GLU A 81 -1.67 8.65 5.07
N CYS A 82 -1.19 9.54 5.95
CA CYS A 82 -0.85 9.14 7.32
C CYS A 82 -2.10 8.79 8.14
N GLU A 83 -3.24 9.43 7.89
CA GLU A 83 -4.49 9.14 8.59
C GLU A 83 -5.04 7.76 8.20
N LEU A 84 -4.99 7.41 6.91
CA LEU A 84 -5.31 6.06 6.43
C LEU A 84 -4.36 5.02 7.02
N SER A 85 -3.06 5.33 7.08
CA SER A 85 -2.06 4.44 7.68
C SER A 85 -2.34 4.20 9.16
N LYS A 86 -2.56 5.27 9.94
CA LYS A 86 -2.92 5.17 11.36
C LYS A 86 -4.17 4.33 11.57
N PHE A 87 -5.21 4.52 10.76
CA PHE A 87 -6.42 3.69 10.85
C PHE A 87 -6.11 2.21 10.62
N LEU A 88 -5.37 1.87 9.56
CA LEU A 88 -5.03 0.48 9.24
C LEU A 88 -4.14 -0.17 10.32
N ALA A 89 -3.28 0.62 10.98
CA ALA A 89 -2.48 0.15 12.12
C ALA A 89 -3.35 -0.31 13.31
N THR A 90 -4.56 0.23 13.46
CA THR A 90 -5.51 -0.25 14.50
C THR A 90 -6.17 -1.58 14.15
N LYS A 91 -6.11 -2.01 12.89
CA LYS A 91 -6.79 -3.21 12.39
C LYS A 91 -5.89 -4.43 12.36
N THR A 92 -4.61 -4.25 12.05
CA THR A 92 -3.70 -5.38 11.82
C THR A 92 -2.23 -5.01 11.95
N GLU A 93 -1.37 -6.03 11.95
CA GLU A 93 0.08 -5.86 12.00
C GLU A 93 0.62 -5.18 10.73
N GLY A 94 1.45 -4.15 10.94
CA GLY A 94 2.21 -3.48 9.90
C GLY A 94 3.61 -4.07 9.74
N VAL A 95 4.15 -4.03 8.53
CA VAL A 95 5.58 -4.34 8.29
C VAL A 95 6.43 -3.15 8.73
N LYS A 96 7.06 -3.26 9.89
CA LYS A 96 7.84 -2.18 10.52
C LYS A 96 8.78 -1.45 9.54
N ASN A 97 8.77 -0.12 9.59
CA ASN A 97 9.57 0.82 8.78
C ASN A 97 9.27 0.79 7.26
N PHE A 98 8.20 0.09 6.83
CA PHE A 98 7.94 -0.08 5.41
C PHE A 98 7.25 1.14 4.80
N GLY A 99 8.03 1.98 4.13
CA GLY A 99 7.49 3.03 3.25
C GLY A 99 7.05 4.30 3.98
N CYS A 100 7.50 4.48 5.22
CA CYS A 100 7.18 5.58 6.13
C CYS A 100 8.44 6.38 6.54
N SER A 101 9.44 6.52 5.64
CA SER A 101 10.73 7.13 6.00
C SER A 101 10.67 8.65 6.20
N ASP A 102 9.59 9.29 5.77
CA ASP A 102 9.34 10.72 5.78
C ASP A 102 8.18 11.12 6.71
N CYS A 103 7.69 10.20 7.54
CA CYS A 103 6.62 10.43 8.51
C CYS A 103 6.86 9.64 9.82
N GLU A 104 5.98 9.83 10.79
CA GLU A 104 6.04 9.16 12.10
C GLU A 104 5.28 7.83 12.14
N CYS A 105 4.72 7.37 11.01
CA CYS A 105 4.01 6.10 10.96
C CYS A 105 4.97 4.92 11.16
N GLU A 106 4.54 3.89 11.88
CA GLU A 106 5.37 2.69 12.08
C GLU A 106 5.55 1.85 10.81
N SER A 107 4.59 1.94 9.89
CA SER A 107 4.54 1.22 8.61
C SER A 107 3.52 1.89 7.71
N HIS A 108 3.66 1.77 6.39
CA HIS A 108 2.61 2.02 5.41
C HIS A 108 2.15 0.73 4.70
N LEU A 109 2.59 -0.44 5.16
CA LEU A 109 2.22 -1.76 4.62
C LEU A 109 1.62 -2.64 5.71
N TYR A 110 0.40 -3.13 5.50
CA TYR A 110 -0.41 -3.85 6.51
C TYR A 110 -0.88 -5.21 5.99
N TYR A 111 -0.82 -6.24 6.83
CA TYR A 111 -1.14 -7.62 6.45
C TYR A 111 -2.61 -7.99 6.69
N PHE A 112 -3.20 -8.75 5.77
CA PHE A 112 -4.55 -9.29 5.88
C PHE A 112 -4.58 -10.75 5.43
N LYS A 113 -5.39 -11.57 6.09
CA LYS A 113 -5.54 -12.99 5.70
C LYS A 113 -6.40 -13.15 4.45
N ASN A 114 -7.38 -12.26 4.25
CA ASN A 114 -8.35 -12.35 3.17
C ASN A 114 -8.45 -11.02 2.38
N ARG A 115 -8.94 -11.10 1.14
CA ARG A 115 -9.01 -9.95 0.22
C ARG A 115 -10.08 -8.94 0.64
N ASN A 116 -11.23 -9.42 1.08
CA ASN A 116 -12.39 -8.57 1.33
C ASN A 116 -12.15 -7.68 2.55
N GLU A 117 -11.63 -8.22 3.65
CA GLU A 117 -11.22 -7.48 4.84
C GLU A 117 -10.16 -6.43 4.50
N ALA A 118 -9.22 -6.73 3.61
CA ALA A 118 -8.22 -5.76 3.16
C ALA A 118 -8.86 -4.56 2.45
N ILE A 119 -9.83 -4.82 1.56
CA ILE A 119 -10.55 -3.77 0.81
C ILE A 119 -11.49 -3.00 1.75
N GLU A 120 -12.32 -3.69 2.51
CA GLU A 120 -13.25 -3.11 3.49
C GLU A 120 -12.52 -2.26 4.52
N SER A 121 -11.33 -2.68 4.97
CA SER A 121 -10.51 -1.87 5.90
C SER A 121 -10.07 -0.54 5.29
N VAL A 122 -9.77 -0.50 3.99
CA VAL A 122 -9.44 0.73 3.27
C VAL A 122 -10.68 1.62 3.12
N GLU A 123 -11.81 1.05 2.71
CA GLU A 123 -13.06 1.80 2.59
C GLU A 123 -13.48 2.40 3.93
N ASN A 124 -13.38 1.63 5.01
CA ASN A 124 -13.67 2.07 6.36
C ASN A 124 -12.69 3.15 6.83
N ALA A 125 -11.41 3.07 6.44
CA ALA A 125 -10.44 4.12 6.73
C ALA A 125 -10.85 5.45 6.11
N TYR A 126 -11.23 5.47 4.82
CA TYR A 126 -11.73 6.68 4.16
C TYR A 126 -13.02 7.22 4.78
N LYS A 127 -14.00 6.34 5.06
CA LYS A 127 -15.25 6.71 5.74
C LYS A 127 -15.00 7.32 7.11
N SER A 128 -14.04 6.78 7.87
CA SER A 128 -13.72 7.25 9.23
C SER A 128 -13.20 8.70 9.28
N ILE A 129 -12.63 9.17 8.17
CA ILE A 129 -12.12 10.54 8.02
C ILE A 129 -13.02 11.40 7.13
N ALA A 130 -14.26 10.94 6.88
CA ALA A 130 -15.25 11.62 6.03
C ALA A 130 -14.73 12.00 4.63
N MET A 131 -13.92 11.12 4.02
CA MET A 131 -13.38 11.31 2.68
C MET A 131 -13.97 10.31 1.69
N ASP A 132 -14.29 10.79 0.50
CA ASP A 132 -14.67 9.95 -0.63
C ASP A 132 -13.46 9.23 -1.22
N PHE A 133 -13.70 8.19 -2.02
CA PHE A 133 -12.66 7.44 -2.70
C PHE A 133 -13.19 6.86 -4.02
N GLU A 134 -12.26 6.55 -4.91
CA GLU A 134 -12.54 5.95 -6.21
C GLU A 134 -11.73 4.68 -6.41
N TYR A 135 -12.25 3.81 -7.27
CA TYR A 135 -11.59 2.59 -7.70
C TYR A 135 -10.86 2.84 -9.02
N PHE A 136 -9.54 2.60 -9.02
CA PHE A 136 -8.76 2.66 -10.25
C PHE A 136 -8.97 1.39 -11.08
N LYS A 137 -9.34 1.55 -12.35
CA LYS A 137 -9.49 0.43 -13.30
C LYS A 137 -8.11 -0.08 -13.70
N ILE A 138 -7.81 -1.33 -13.33
CA ILE A 138 -6.56 -2.03 -13.63
C ILE A 138 -6.65 -2.71 -15.00
#